data_AF-A0A7Y8GT91-F1
#
_entry.id   AF-A0A7Y8GT91-F1
#
_cell.length_a   1.000
_cell.length_b   1.000
_cell.length_c   1.000
_cell.angle_alpha   90.00
_cell.angle_beta   90.00
_cell.angle_gamma   90.00
#
_symmetry.space_group_name_H-M   'P 1'
#
loop_
_entity.id
_entity.type
_entity.pdbx_description
1 polymer ?
#
loop_
_entity_poly.entity_id
_entity_poly.type
_entity_poly.pdbx_seq_one_letter_code
_entity_poly.pdbx_strand_id
1 'polypeptide(L)'
;MTTLSLPRSRQLIGLAGWLTLCFSTAGVGAVASVNAKAFYSGLAQPSWAPPDWLFGPVWTRLFAMMAVAAWLVLWGLIALTCAAFWSIRPLAGALLLPYLAWVAFASCLNWTLWQTNPALLG
;
A
#
# COMPACT_ATOMS: atom_id res chain seq x y z
N MET A 1 -20.58 24.87 9.72
CA MET A 1 -19.27 24.22 10.00
C MET A 1 -18.24 24.80 9.06
N THR A 2 -17.53 25.84 9.52
CA THR A 2 -16.44 26.50 8.80
C THR A 2 -15.15 25.73 9.06
N THR A 3 -14.59 25.11 8.02
CA THR A 3 -13.25 24.53 8.11
C THR A 3 -12.26 25.69 8.25
N LEU A 4 -11.63 25.83 9.41
CA LEU A 4 -10.52 26.75 9.62
C LEU A 4 -9.33 26.26 8.77
N SER A 5 -9.29 26.65 7.50
CA SER A 5 -8.16 26.39 6.62
C SER A 5 -6.97 27.23 7.09
N LEU A 6 -5.96 26.56 7.66
CA LEU A 6 -4.70 27.23 8.03
C LEU A 6 -4.12 27.95 6.79
N PRO A 7 -3.47 29.11 6.96
CA PRO A 7 -2.79 29.80 5.86
C PRO A 7 -1.83 28.87 5.11
N ARG A 8 -1.71 29.01 3.77
CA ARG A 8 -0.81 28.18 2.94
C ARG A 8 0.60 28.05 3.50
N SER A 9 1.15 29.11 4.09
CA SER A 9 2.48 29.09 4.74
C SER A 9 2.56 28.10 5.92
N ARG A 10 1.53 28.03 6.77
CA ARG A 10 1.47 27.08 7.89
C ARG A 10 1.28 25.64 7.42
N GLN A 11 0.54 25.44 6.33
CA GLN A 11 0.39 24.12 5.71
C GLN A 11 1.72 23.64 5.11
N LEU A 12 2.48 24.52 4.46
CA LEU A 12 3.81 24.19 3.91
C LEU A 12 4.83 23.89 5.00
N ILE A 13 4.82 24.65 6.10
CA ILE A 13 5.67 24.38 7.27
C ILE A 13 5.30 23.02 7.90
N GLY A 14 4.00 22.75 8.06
CA GLY A 14 3.50 21.47 8.57
C GLY A 14 3.89 20.29 7.66
N LEU A 15 3.76 20.46 6.35
CA LEU A 15 4.19 19.47 5.36
C LEU A 15 5.69 19.24 5.42
N ALA A 16 6.50 20.31 5.47
CA ALA A 16 7.95 20.20 5.58
C ALA A 16 8.35 19.46 6.86
N GLY A 17 7.73 19.77 8.00
CA GLY A 17 7.96 19.07 9.27
C GLY A 17 7.62 17.58 9.18
N TRP A 18 6.48 17.23 8.58
CA TRP A 18 6.09 15.84 8.36
C TRP A 18 7.03 15.09 7.43
N LEU A 19 7.44 15.72 6.32
CA LEU A 19 8.38 15.13 5.38
C LEU A 19 9.72 14.87 6.06
N THR A 20 10.26 15.83 6.81
CA THR A 20 11.49 15.64 7.58
C THR A 20 11.36 14.45 8.53
N LEU A 21 10.26 14.35 9.29
CA LEU A 21 10.04 13.22 10.20
C LEU A 21 10.01 11.87 9.47
N CYS A 22 9.27 11.78 8.36
CA CYS A 22 9.18 10.57 7.56
C CYS A 22 10.54 10.18 6.98
N PHE A 23 11.26 11.14 6.38
CA PHE A 23 12.57 10.89 5.78
C PHE A 23 13.65 10.60 6.80
N SER A 24 13.61 11.19 8.00
CA SER A 24 14.52 10.83 9.09
C SER A 24 14.30 9.38 9.52
N THR A 25 13.05 8.97 9.70
CA THR A 25 12.70 7.58 10.06
C THR A 25 13.14 6.60 8.97
N ALA A 26 12.85 6.91 7.70
CA ALA A 26 13.29 6.12 6.56
C ALA A 26 14.82 6.04 6.46
N GLY A 27 15.51 7.17 6.68
CA GLY A 27 16.97 7.24 6.66
C GLY A 27 17.63 6.38 7.73
N VAL A 28 17.08 6.36 8.95
CA VAL A 28 17.55 5.46 10.03
C VAL A 28 17.41 3.99 9.60
N GLY A 29 16.25 3.62 9.05
CA GLY A 29 16.03 2.26 8.53
C GLY A 29 16.98 1.89 7.40
N ALA A 30 17.26 2.82 6.48
CA ALA A 30 18.19 2.62 5.38
C ALA A 30 19.62 2.42 5.90
N VAL A 31 20.12 3.30 6.78
CA VAL A 31 21.46 3.19 7.39
C VAL A 31 21.60 1.90 8.19
N ALA A 32 20.57 1.48 8.94
CA ALA A 32 20.58 0.19 9.63
C ALA A 32 20.69 -1.00 8.67
N SER A 33 20.21 -0.85 7.44
CA SER A 33 20.13 -1.93 6.44
C SER A 33 21.36 -2.02 5.52
N VAL A 34 22.17 -0.95 5.40
CA VAL A 34 23.29 -0.91 4.43
C VAL A 34 24.34 -2.01 4.61
N ASN A 35 24.55 -2.48 5.84
CA ASN A 35 25.53 -3.52 6.16
C ASN A 35 24.89 -4.87 6.52
N ALA A 36 23.58 -5.03 6.32
CA ALA A 36 22.84 -6.23 6.75
C ALA A 36 23.45 -7.52 6.17
N LYS A 37 23.89 -7.48 4.90
CA LYS A 37 24.55 -8.62 4.24
C LYS A 37 25.89 -8.98 4.89
N ALA A 38 26.76 -7.99 5.10
CA ALA A 38 28.08 -8.20 5.70
C ALA A 38 27.96 -8.73 7.15
N PHE A 39 27.02 -8.16 7.91
CA PHE A 39 26.68 -8.64 9.25
C PHE A 39 26.20 -10.09 9.25
N TYR A 40 25.26 -10.44 8.35
CA TYR A 40 24.74 -11.81 8.26
C TYR A 40 25.81 -12.83 7.84
N SER A 41 26.70 -12.46 6.91
CA SER A 41 27.81 -13.33 6.49
C SER A 41 28.87 -13.57 7.58
N GLY A 42 28.96 -12.69 8.58
CA GLY A 42 29.87 -12.84 9.72
C GLY A 42 29.36 -13.77 10.82
N LEU A 43 28.09 -14.19 10.75
CA LEU A 43 27.49 -15.09 11.73
C LEU A 43 27.90 -16.54 11.45
N ALA A 44 28.06 -17.34 12.52
CA ALA A 44 28.14 -18.79 12.39
C ALA A 44 26.76 -19.34 11.99
N GLN A 45 26.55 -19.58 10.71
CA GLN A 45 25.27 -20.03 10.17
C GLN A 45 25.11 -21.55 10.32
N PRO A 46 23.90 -22.05 10.64
CA PRO A 46 23.62 -23.48 10.61
C PRO A 46 23.63 -24.00 9.16
N SER A 47 23.88 -25.30 8.99
CA SER A 47 24.00 -25.93 7.67
C SER A 47 22.73 -25.89 6.79
N TRP A 48 21.56 -25.62 7.39
CA TRP A 48 20.28 -25.51 6.68
C TRP A 48 19.93 -24.07 6.28
N ALA A 49 20.74 -23.07 6.63
CA ALA A 49 20.45 -21.68 6.30
C ALA A 49 20.36 -21.50 4.76
N PRO A 50 19.35 -20.77 4.26
CA PRO A 50 19.20 -20.55 2.84
C PRO A 50 20.32 -19.64 2.30
N PRO A 51 20.74 -19.82 1.03
CA PRO A 51 21.67 -18.90 0.38
C PRO A 51 21.14 -17.46 0.32
N ASP A 52 22.02 -16.47 0.44
CA ASP A 52 21.67 -15.03 0.44
C ASP A 52 20.78 -14.57 -0.73
N TRP A 53 20.99 -15.12 -1.92
CA TRP A 53 20.23 -14.74 -3.11
C TRP A 53 18.75 -15.14 -3.01
N LEU A 54 18.40 -16.14 -2.19
CA LEU A 54 17.04 -16.66 -2.07
C LEU A 54 16.11 -15.68 -1.34
N PHE A 55 16.65 -14.83 -0.46
CA PHE A 55 15.85 -13.83 0.26
C PHE A 55 15.13 -12.87 -0.70
N GLY A 56 15.78 -12.44 -1.78
CA GLY A 56 15.19 -11.52 -2.75
C GLY A 56 13.90 -12.07 -3.38
N PRO A 57 13.93 -13.21 -4.09
CA PRO A 57 12.76 -13.84 -4.67
C PRO A 57 11.65 -14.18 -3.66
N VAL A 58 12.00 -14.63 -2.45
CA VAL A 58 11.02 -14.94 -1.40
C VAL A 58 10.31 -13.67 -0.95
N TRP A 59 11.03 -12.61 -0.62
CA TRP A 59 10.42 -11.33 -0.23
C TRP A 59 9.58 -10.72 -1.35
N THR A 60 10.06 -10.75 -2.60
CA THR A 60 9.27 -10.30 -3.75
C THR A 60 7.95 -11.06 -3.86
N ARG A 61 7.98 -12.39 -3.70
CA ARG A 61 6.76 -13.20 -3.73
C ARG A 61 5.83 -12.86 -2.58
N LEU A 62 6.36 -12.72 -1.36
CA LEU A 62 5.56 -12.36 -0.19
C LEU A 62 4.89 -11.00 -0.38
N PHE A 63 5.61 -9.98 -0.84
CA PHE A 63 5.04 -8.67 -1.09
C PHE A 63 3.98 -8.69 -2.20
N ALA A 64 4.20 -9.44 -3.27
CA ALA A 64 3.20 -9.62 -4.33
C ALA A 64 1.93 -10.30 -3.78
N MET A 65 2.07 -11.37 -2.99
CA MET A 65 0.95 -12.05 -2.36
C MET A 65 0.20 -11.15 -1.38
N MET A 66 0.91 -10.35 -0.58
CA MET A 66 0.31 -9.39 0.34
C MET A 66 -0.46 -8.30 -0.41
N ALA A 67 0.08 -7.78 -1.53
CA ALA A 67 -0.61 -6.80 -2.36
C ALA A 67 -1.92 -7.37 -2.94
N VAL A 68 -1.89 -8.60 -3.47
CA VAL A 68 -3.08 -9.29 -3.97
C VAL A 68 -4.08 -9.56 -2.84
N ALA A 69 -3.62 -10.01 -1.67
CA ALA A 69 -4.47 -10.23 -0.51
C ALA A 69 -5.16 -8.93 -0.06
N ALA A 70 -4.42 -7.82 0.05
CA ALA A 70 -4.96 -6.52 0.40
C ALA A 70 -6.01 -6.04 -0.62
N TRP A 71 -5.73 -6.20 -1.93
CA TRP A 71 -6.69 -5.91 -2.99
C TRP A 71 -7.99 -6.68 -2.81
N LEU A 72 -7.93 -7.99 -2.65
CA LEU A 72 -9.12 -8.85 -2.50
C LEU A 72 -9.90 -8.53 -1.22
N VAL A 73 -9.21 -8.30 -0.10
CA VAL A 73 -9.85 -7.96 1.18
C VAL A 73 -10.56 -6.61 1.09
N LEU A 74 -9.94 -5.59 0.50
CA LEU A 74 -10.58 -4.27 0.34
C LEU A 74 -11.86 -4.37 -0.48
N TRP A 75 -11.83 -5.11 -1.59
CA TRP A 75 -13.02 -5.40 -2.39
C TRP A 75 -14.12 -6.11 -1.59
N GLY A 76 -13.74 -7.14 -0.82
CA GLY A 76 -14.66 -7.85 0.07
C GLY A 76 -15.27 -6.96 1.15
N LEU A 77 -14.48 -6.06 1.74
CA LEU A 77 -14.95 -5.12 2.76
C LEU A 77 -15.98 -4.12 2.22
N ILE A 78 -15.79 -3.60 1.00
CA ILE A 78 -16.77 -2.72 0.37
C ILE A 78 -18.09 -3.48 0.16
N ALA A 79 -18.02 -4.69 -0.41
CA ALA A 79 -19.20 -5.51 -0.64
C ALA A 79 -19.92 -5.88 0.67
N LEU A 80 -19.17 -6.27 1.71
CA LEU A 80 -19.72 -6.60 3.03
C LEU A 80 -20.37 -5.37 3.67
N THR A 81 -19.78 -4.19 3.54
CA THR A 81 -20.34 -2.94 4.07
C THR A 81 -21.67 -2.61 3.38
N CYS A 82 -21.74 -2.75 2.05
CA CYS A 82 -22.98 -2.61 1.29
C CYS A 82 -24.06 -3.59 1.79
N ALA A 83 -23.70 -4.88 1.95
CA ALA A 83 -24.62 -5.91 2.39
C ALA A 83 -25.11 -5.71 3.83
N ALA A 84 -24.20 -5.39 4.75
CA ALA A 84 -24.53 -5.14 6.14
C ALA A 84 -25.48 -3.93 6.30
N PHE A 85 -25.24 -2.86 5.55
CA PHE A 85 -26.12 -1.68 5.58
C PHE A 85 -27.46 -1.93 4.92
N TRP A 86 -27.51 -2.77 3.88
CA TRP A 86 -28.76 -3.16 3.22
C TRP A 86 -29.76 -3.78 4.21
N SER A 87 -29.28 -4.61 5.14
CA SER A 87 -30.12 -5.28 6.16
C SER A 87 -30.66 -4.34 7.24
N ILE A 88 -29.99 -3.20 7.51
CA ILE A 88 -30.40 -2.24 8.55
C ILE A 88 -31.22 -1.09 7.93
N ARG A 89 -30.69 -0.46 6.88
CA ARG A 89 -31.30 0.64 6.13
C ARG A 89 -30.92 0.53 4.66
N PRO A 90 -31.81 0.06 3.77
CA PRO A 90 -31.52 -0.13 2.34
C PRO A 90 -30.95 1.12 1.66
N LEU A 91 -31.40 2.31 2.07
CA LEU A 91 -30.85 3.58 1.56
C LEU A 91 -29.35 3.75 1.86
N ALA A 92 -28.88 3.35 3.05
CA ALA A 92 -27.47 3.45 3.42
C ALA A 92 -26.60 2.49 2.58
N GLY A 93 -27.10 1.28 2.29
CA GLY A 93 -26.46 0.36 1.35
C GLY A 93 -26.49 0.89 -0.09
N ALA A 94 -27.62 1.47 -0.52
CA ALA A 94 -27.76 2.04 -1.86
C ALA A 94 -26.81 3.22 -2.10
N LEU A 95 -26.53 4.04 -1.09
CA LEU A 95 -25.56 5.15 -1.17
C LEU A 95 -24.12 4.68 -1.40
N LEU A 96 -23.79 3.42 -1.09
CA LEU A 96 -22.47 2.84 -1.35
C LEU A 96 -22.35 2.21 -2.75
N LEU A 97 -23.46 1.97 -3.45
CA LEU A 97 -23.44 1.39 -4.80
C LEU A 97 -22.69 2.27 -5.83
N PRO A 98 -22.84 3.60 -5.85
CA PRO A 98 -22.05 4.46 -6.73
C PRO A 98 -20.54 4.33 -6.47
N TYR A 99 -20.15 4.18 -5.20
CA TYR A 99 -18.75 3.99 -4.83
C TYR A 99 -18.22 2.63 -5.31
N LEU A 100 -18.95 1.54 -5.06
CA LEU A 100 -18.58 0.21 -5.56
C LEU A 100 -18.47 0.18 -7.09
N ALA A 101 -19.42 0.80 -7.80
CA ALA A 101 -19.39 0.92 -9.25
C ALA A 101 -18.16 1.71 -9.74
N TRP A 102 -17.81 2.80 -9.05
CA TRP A 102 -16.60 3.56 -9.36
C TRP A 102 -15.32 2.76 -9.14
N VAL A 103 -15.20 2.00 -8.05
CA VAL A 103 -14.03 1.15 -7.76
C VAL A 103 -13.88 0.05 -8.83
N ALA A 104 -14.98 -0.53 -9.30
CA ALA A 104 -14.99 -1.46 -10.42
C ALA A 104 -14.51 -0.82 -11.73
N PHE A 105 -15.09 0.34 -12.06
CA PHE A 105 -14.68 1.09 -13.23
C PHE A 105 -13.18 1.44 -13.19
N ALA A 106 -12.69 1.99 -12.08
CA ALA A 106 -11.29 2.38 -11.91
C ALA A 106 -10.35 1.16 -12.03
N SER A 107 -10.75 0.01 -11.48
CA SER A 107 -9.96 -1.23 -11.58
C SER A 107 -9.87 -1.72 -13.02
N CYS A 108 -11.00 -1.76 -13.74
CA CYS A 108 -11.05 -2.12 -15.16
C CYS A 108 -10.27 -1.13 -16.02
N LEU A 109 -10.38 0.16 -15.74
CA LEU A 109 -9.65 1.21 -16.44
C LEU A 109 -8.14 1.05 -16.26
N ASN A 110 -7.66 0.90 -15.02
CA ASN A 110 -6.24 0.69 -14.72
C ASN A 110 -5.69 -0.55 -15.43
N TRP A 111 -6.45 -1.65 -15.40
CA TRP A 111 -6.09 -2.87 -16.12
C TRP A 111 -5.99 -2.64 -17.63
N THR A 112 -6.96 -1.94 -18.22
CA THR A 112 -6.98 -1.64 -19.66
C THR A 112 -5.84 -0.71 -20.06
N LEU A 113 -5.54 0.30 -19.24
CA LEU A 113 -4.42 1.21 -19.45
C LEU A 113 -3.08 0.46 -19.45
N TRP A 114 -2.91 -0.49 -18.53
CA TRP A 114 -1.71 -1.32 -18.47
C TRP A 114 -1.54 -2.17 -19.74
N GLN A 115 -2.61 -2.83 -20.19
CA GLN A 115 -2.56 -3.65 -21.42
C GLN A 115 -2.31 -2.84 -22.70
N THR A 116 -2.83 -1.62 -22.76
CA THR A 116 -2.72 -0.75 -23.94
C THR A 116 -1.43 0.05 -23.97
N ASN A 117 -0.74 0.20 -22.83
CA ASN A 117 0.51 0.97 -22.70
C ASN A 117 1.66 0.18 -22.04
N PRO A 118 1.98 -1.04 -22.50
CA PRO A 118 3.02 -1.86 -21.88
C PRO A 118 4.41 -1.22 -21.98
N ALA A 119 4.67 -0.43 -23.03
CA ALA A 119 5.95 0.27 -23.22
C ALA A 119 6.19 1.42 -22.21
N LEU A 120 5.15 1.90 -21.52
CA LEU A 120 5.25 3.00 -20.55
C LEU A 120 5.07 2.52 -19.10
N LEU A 121 4.40 1.38 -18.89
CA LEU A 121 3.95 0.90 -17.59
C LEU A 121 4.53 -0.48 -17.20
N GLY A 122 5.38 -1.07 -18.05
CA GLY A 122 6.00 -2.39 -17.89
C GLY A 122 7.50 -2.34 -17.79
#